data_AF-A0A821EP67-F1
#
_entry.id   AF-A0A821EP67-F1
#
_cell.length_a   1.000
_cell.length_b   1.000
_cell.length_c   1.000
_cell.angle_alpha   90.00
_cell.angle_beta   90.00
_cell.angle_gamma   90.00
#
_symmetry.space_group_name_H-M   'P 1'
#
loop_
_entity.id
_entity.type
_entity.pdbx_description
1 polymer ?
#
loop_
_entity_poly.entity_id
_entity_poly.type
_entity_poly.pdbx_seq_one_letter_code
_entity_poly.pdbx_strand_id
1 'polypeptide(L)'
;MYDASTVAIVRKCFSERSSSELCFLRPHIAHDHICMYYVKLSFAEDLREFDFDNLDAIKRNQLNDEQLKTIDNLITTMNLTHAD
;
A
#
# COMPACT_ATOMS: atom_id res chain seq x y z
N MET A 1 -9.02 -17.34 6.57
CA MET A 1 -8.42 -16.03 6.18
C MET A 1 -7.26 -16.23 5.23
N TYR A 2 -6.26 -17.04 5.59
CA TYR A 2 -5.14 -17.34 4.68
C TYR A 2 -5.60 -18.03 3.38
N ASP A 3 -6.28 -19.17 3.48
CA ASP A 3 -6.71 -19.94 2.29
C ASP A 3 -7.78 -19.25 1.44
N ALA A 4 -8.50 -18.30 2.03
CA ALA A 4 -9.58 -17.57 1.37
C ALA A 4 -9.15 -16.18 0.87
N SER A 5 -7.88 -15.78 1.05
CA SER A 5 -7.37 -14.44 0.74
C SER A 5 -8.23 -13.31 1.35
N THR A 6 -8.75 -13.53 2.56
CA THR A 6 -9.62 -12.56 3.25
C THR A 6 -8.93 -11.85 4.39
N VAL A 7 -9.32 -10.59 4.61
CA VAL A 7 -8.91 -9.74 5.74
C VAL A 7 -10.10 -9.50 6.68
N ALA A 8 -9.83 -9.21 7.95
CA ALA A 8 -10.88 -8.95 8.94
C ALA A 8 -10.88 -7.47 9.29
N ILE A 9 -12.05 -6.86 9.30
CA ILE A 9 -12.24 -5.50 9.80
C ILE A 9 -12.67 -5.60 11.26
N VAL A 10 -11.93 -4.93 12.14
CA VAL A 10 -12.13 -4.99 13.59
C VAL A 10 -12.17 -3.59 14.18
N ARG A 11 -12.94 -3.45 15.27
CA ARG A 11 -12.91 -2.29 16.14
C ARG A 11 -11.98 -2.59 17.30
N LYS A 12 -10.93 -1.78 17.48
CA LYS A 12 -10.04 -1.86 18.65
C LYS A 12 -10.33 -0.73 19.63
N CYS A 13 -10.51 -1.10 20.89
CA CYS A 13 -10.50 -0.20 22.03
C CYS A 13 -9.48 -0.74 23.03
N PHE A 14 -8.41 0.01 23.31
CA PHE A 14 -7.37 -0.46 24.24
C PHE A 14 -7.83 -0.42 25.71
N SER A 15 -8.59 0.61 26.07
CA SER A 15 -9.20 0.77 27.39
C SER A 15 -10.54 1.49 27.25
N GLU A 16 -11.33 1.53 28.32
CA GLU A 16 -12.61 2.27 28.35
C GLU A 16 -12.45 3.78 28.08
N ARG A 17 -11.25 4.33 28.29
CA ARG A 17 -10.93 5.75 28.05
C ARG A 17 -10.34 6.01 26.67
N SER A 18 -10.00 4.96 25.93
CA SER A 18 -9.36 5.09 24.62
C SER A 18 -10.42 5.33 23.54
N SER A 19 -10.08 6.16 22.55
CA SER A 19 -10.90 6.27 21.35
C SER A 19 -10.91 4.94 20.60
N SER A 20 -12.07 4.59 20.04
CA SER A 20 -12.17 3.38 19.24
C SER A 20 -11.56 3.57 17.87
N GLU A 21 -10.74 2.61 17.45
CA GLU A 21 -10.05 2.61 16.17
C GLU A 21 -10.67 1.56 15.25
N LEU A 22 -10.93 1.92 14.00
CA LEU A 22 -11.29 0.97 12.95
C LEU A 22 -10.03 0.46 12.27
N CYS A 23 -9.89 -0.85 12.13
CA CYS A 23 -8.62 -1.46 11.72
C CYS A 23 -8.85 -2.70 10.87
N PHE A 24 -7.88 -3.05 10.05
CA PHE A 24 -7.85 -4.36 9.39
C PHE A 24 -6.79 -5.26 10.01
N LEU A 25 -7.10 -6.55 10.06
CA LEU A 25 -6.20 -7.61 10.47
C LEU A 25 -5.79 -8.45 9.25
N ARG A 26 -4.48 -8.64 9.08
CA ARG A 26 -3.91 -9.50 8.06
C ARG A 26 -3.15 -10.67 8.70
N PRO A 27 -3.44 -11.92 8.33
CA PRO A 27 -2.63 -13.06 8.78
C PRO A 27 -1.21 -12.96 8.24
N HIS A 28 -0.24 -13.23 9.10
CA HIS A 28 1.17 -13.34 8.76
C HIS A 28 1.73 -14.65 9.29
N ILE A 29 2.26 -15.44 8.37
CA ILE A 29 2.90 -16.72 8.67
C ILE A 29 4.40 -16.49 8.47
N ALA A 30 5.12 -16.45 9.58
CA ALA A 30 6.58 -16.49 9.60
C ALA A 30 7.04 -17.94 9.82
N HIS A 31 8.34 -18.17 9.72
CA HIS A 31 8.89 -19.53 9.85
C HIS A 31 8.77 -20.09 11.29
N ASP A 32 8.78 -19.20 12.28
CA ASP A 32 8.83 -19.48 13.72
C ASP A 32 7.51 -19.17 14.44
N HIS A 33 6.63 -18.36 13.86
CA HIS A 33 5.38 -17.95 14.49
C HIS A 33 4.30 -17.58 13.47
N ILE A 34 3.06 -17.58 13.96
CA ILE A 34 1.89 -17.08 13.23
C ILE A 34 1.35 -15.89 14.02
N CYS A 35 1.23 -14.74 13.36
CA CYS A 35 0.65 -13.54 13.96
C CYS A 35 -0.35 -12.86 13.02
N MET A 36 -1.02 -11.83 13.54
CA MET A 36 -1.91 -10.98 12.78
C MET A 36 -1.36 -9.57 12.81
N TYR A 37 -1.09 -8.98 11.64
CA TYR A 37 -0.78 -7.57 11.57
C TYR A 37 -2.03 -6.76 11.80
N TYR A 38 -1.92 -5.82 12.72
CA TYR A 38 -2.94 -4.83 13.01
C TYR A 38 -2.55 -3.51 12.36
N VAL A 39 -3.41 -3.00 11.49
CA VAL A 39 -3.21 -1.72 10.81
C VAL A 39 -4.48 -0.90 10.94
N LYS A 40 -4.33 0.32 11.47
CA LYS A 40 -5.42 1.27 11.63
C LYS A 40 -5.87 1.79 10.26
N LEU A 41 -7.18 1.86 10.07
CA LEU A 41 -7.82 2.47 8.92
C LEU A 41 -8.19 3.92 9.26
N SER A 42 -8.06 4.77 8.26
CA SER A 42 -8.57 6.15 8.30
C SER A 42 -10.09 6.14 8.28
N PHE A 43 -10.73 7.04 9.02
CA PHE A 43 -12.16 7.25 8.91
C PHE A 43 -12.51 8.13 7.70
N ALA A 44 -13.80 8.23 7.39
CA ALA A 44 -14.31 9.06 6.29
C ALA A 44 -13.86 10.53 6.44
N GLU A 45 -13.78 11.03 7.67
CA GLU A 45 -13.37 12.40 7.96
C GLU A 45 -11.87 12.65 7.77
N ASP A 46 -11.05 11.59 7.76
CA ASP A 46 -9.61 11.67 7.56
C ASP A 46 -9.23 11.65 6.07
N LEU A 47 -10.15 11.26 5.18
CA LEU A 47 -9.92 11.22 3.74
C LEU A 47 -9.81 12.63 3.17
N ARG A 48 -8.77 12.85 2.35
CA ARG A 48 -8.58 14.09 1.60
C ARG A 48 -8.75 13.79 0.14
N GLU A 49 -9.74 14.44 -0.46
CA GLU A 49 -10.01 14.33 -1.89
C GLU A 49 -9.25 15.44 -2.62
N PHE A 50 -8.45 15.03 -3.61
CA PHE A 50 -7.71 15.93 -4.47
C PHE A 50 -7.93 15.48 -5.91
N ASP A 51 -8.36 16.42 -6.73
CA ASP A 51 -8.53 16.18 -8.16
C ASP A 51 -7.19 16.38 -8.88
N PHE A 52 -6.75 15.33 -9.58
CA PHE A 52 -5.57 15.37 -10.43
C PHE A 52 -5.95 14.99 -11.86
N ASP A 53 -5.33 15.66 -12.83
CA ASP A 53 -5.45 15.28 -14.23
C ASP A 53 -4.84 13.89 -14.47
N ASN A 54 -5.46 13.12 -15.36
CA ASN A 54 -4.89 11.85 -15.79
C ASN A 54 -3.65 12.09 -16.65
N LEU A 55 -2.47 11.76 -16.12
CA LEU A 55 -1.18 11.94 -16.79
C LEU A 55 -1.08 11.20 -18.13
N ASP A 56 -1.71 10.03 -18.27
CA ASP A 56 -1.69 9.23 -19.51
C ASP A 56 -2.50 9.87 -20.64
N ALA A 57 -3.52 10.67 -20.28
CA ALA A 57 -4.35 11.38 -21.25
C ALA A 57 -3.69 12.66 -21.79
N ILE A 58 -2.60 13.14 -21.17
CA ILE A 58 -1.92 14.38 -21.54
C ILE A 58 -0.98 14.10 -22.72
N LYS A 59 -1.45 14.39 -23.94
CA LYS A 59 -0.66 14.23 -25.19
C LYS A 59 0.67 14.97 -25.18
N ARG A 60 0.78 16.07 -24.43
CA ARG A 60 2.03 16.87 -24.32
C ARG A 60 3.13 16.15 -23.53
N ASN A 61 2.77 15.15 -22.74
CA ASN A 61 3.68 14.43 -21.83
C ASN A 61 3.95 13.00 -22.32
N GLN A 62 3.59 12.66 -23.55
CA GLN A 62 3.92 11.36 -24.11
C GLN A 62 5.43 11.22 -24.25
N LEU A 63 5.98 10.25 -23.55
CA LEU A 63 7.40 9.95 -23.55
C LEU A 63 7.81 9.35 -24.88
N ASN A 64 8.98 9.75 -25.37
CA ASN A 64 9.62 9.10 -26.51
C ASN A 64 10.27 7.77 -26.09
N ASP A 65 10.48 6.86 -27.04
CA ASP A 65 11.10 5.55 -26.81
C ASP A 65 12.50 5.67 -26.18
N GLU A 66 13.27 6.70 -26.54
CA GLU A 66 14.58 6.96 -25.94
C GLU A 66 14.50 7.35 -24.46
N GLN A 67 13.46 8.11 -24.07
CA GLN A 67 13.25 8.51 -22.69
C GLN A 67 12.84 7.31 -21.84
N LEU A 68 11.95 6.46 -22.37
CA LEU A 68 11.55 5.20 -21.73
C LEU A 68 12.78 4.31 -21.48
N LYS A 69 13.59 4.09 -22.52
CA LYS A 69 14.81 3.28 -22.40
C LYS A 69 15.83 3.85 -21.42
N THR A 70 15.95 5.18 -21.33
CA THR A 70 16.85 5.83 -20.37
C THR A 70 16.38 5.63 -18.93
N ILE A 71 15.07 5.72 -18.70
CA ILE A 71 14.46 5.47 -17.37
C ILE A 71 14.62 4.00 -16.98
N ASP A 72 14.39 3.06 -17.90
CA ASP A 72 14.57 1.62 -17.64
C ASP A 72 16.02 1.28 -17.25
N ASN A 73 16.99 1.87 -17.96
CA ASN A 73 18.40 1.71 -17.63
C ASN A 73 18.71 2.28 -16.23
N LEU A 74 18.11 3.42 -15.87
CA LEU A 74 18.28 4.04 -14.56
C LEU A 74 17.71 3.15 -13.43
N ILE A 75 16.49 2.64 -13.61
CA ILE A 75 15.83 1.73 -12.66
C ILE A 75 16.70 0.48 -12.44
N THR A 76 17.22 -0.09 -13.52
CA THR A 76 18.08 -1.28 -13.47
C THR A 76 19.39 -1.00 -12.75
N THR A 77 20.02 0.15 -13.03
CA THR A 77 21.31 0.54 -12.42
C THR A 77 21.17 0.88 -10.94
N MET A 78 20.04 1.47 -10.54
CA MET A 78 19.78 1.90 -9.16
C MET A 78 18.92 0.91 -8.36
N ASN A 79 18.88 -0.35 -8.77
CA ASN A 79 18.13 -1.37 -8.06
C ASN A 79 18.74 -1.63 -6.66
N LEU A 80 17.94 -1.44 -5.61
CA LEU A 80 18.33 -1.65 -4.21
C LEU A 80 18.02 -3.05 -3.68
N THR A 81 17.49 -3.92 -4.54
CA THR A 81 17.30 -5.33 -4.22
C THR A 81 18.54 -6.11 -4.62
N HIS A 82 19.08 -6.93 -3.72
CA HIS A 82 20.06 -7.96 -4.04
C HIS A 82 19.36 -9.19 -4.63
N ALA A 83 18.52 -8.98 -5.64
CA ALA A 83 17.94 -10.06 -6.41
C ALA A 83 18.94 -10.40 -7.53
N ASP A 84 19.91 -11.25 -7.20
CA ASP A 84 20.59 -12.11 -8.19
C ASP A 84 19.65 -13.26 -8.61
#